data_AF-A0A3M3N4I7-F1
#
_entry.id   AF-A0A3M3N4I7-F1
#
_cell.length_a   1.000
_cell.length_b   1.000
_cell.length_c   1.000
_cell.angle_alpha   90.00
_cell.angle_beta   90.00
_cell.angle_gamma   90.00
#
_symmetry.space_group_name_H-M   'P 1'
#
loop_
_entity.id
_entity.type
_entity.pdbx_description
1 polymer ?
#
loop_
_entity_poly.entity_id
_entity_poly.type
_entity_poly.pdbx_seq_one_letter_code
_entity_poly.pdbx_strand_id
1 'polypeptide(L)'
;MAGVSTSHKSKKPVLIILPPNGGNMDAISNALTSASVTDSARSKKQTSKAKAVPTRYFEEGTALNRILTESPYLARCSDNKTAALVRPREHAIRFPYMQINRREMVSWLIFDLDHANSLIWDDLGLPQPNLIVRNRVNGHSHLYYAISPVCTSEKARDKPIQYMKAVYSAFALLLKADPDYSSGPVAKTPGHPWWLTTELHDSVYELADLADYVDTQVSSWSKASRLEDLPESRHVILFEKLRYYAYSVVGQQREEGNFESFCRLLDTYAANINNFSRQGFQAGNLPLSSLRATVRSVSRWTWDKYRGTASACNGVMALDRSLPLKTRQSLAAERTHAVRQKATESKIRAACRLLHERGDQLRVGTVAKEAGVTRQTTANYKHVFHEVTAASSVIAEPLRSEARALEIDNQGSLVKSRSVARWSGSNCCHFEGEHVVGRNVKHAAHQITARNPVPLNFKDSRVDDSP
;
A
#
# COMPACT_ATOMS: atom_id res chain seq x y z
N MET A 1 -20.37 47.13 -15.56
CA MET A 1 -21.65 47.54 -16.17
C MET A 1 -21.55 47.22 -17.65
N ALA A 2 -22.06 46.09 -18.14
CA ALA A 2 -23.47 45.72 -18.39
C ALA A 2 -23.90 46.01 -19.85
N GLY A 3 -24.43 44.96 -20.52
CA GLY A 3 -25.05 44.94 -21.87
C GLY A 3 -24.14 44.29 -22.92
N VAL A 4 -24.22 43.02 -23.31
CA VAL A 4 -25.31 42.13 -23.76
C VAL A 4 -26.05 42.65 -24.99
N SER A 5 -25.78 42.02 -26.15
CA SER A 5 -26.74 41.88 -27.24
C SER A 5 -26.50 40.55 -27.98
N THR A 6 -27.55 39.75 -27.99
CA THR A 6 -27.66 38.37 -28.48
C THR A 6 -28.03 38.36 -29.96
N SER A 7 -27.32 37.55 -30.77
CA SER A 7 -27.69 37.30 -32.17
C SER A 7 -28.36 35.93 -32.29
N HIS A 8 -29.66 35.95 -32.55
CA HIS A 8 -30.48 34.79 -32.90
C HIS A 8 -30.20 34.35 -34.34
N LYS A 9 -29.76 33.11 -34.55
CA LYS A 9 -29.83 32.43 -35.86
C LYS A 9 -30.84 31.30 -35.81
N SER A 10 -31.81 31.43 -36.72
CA SER A 10 -32.99 30.62 -36.97
C SER A 10 -32.68 29.15 -37.25
N LYS A 11 -33.39 28.24 -36.55
CA LYS A 11 -33.44 26.80 -36.81
C LYS A 11 -34.54 26.51 -37.83
N LYS A 12 -34.19 25.84 -38.93
CA LYS A 12 -35.16 25.27 -39.88
C LYS A 12 -35.80 24.00 -39.28
N PRO A 13 -37.12 23.80 -39.36
CA PRO A 13 -37.76 22.58 -38.86
C PRO A 13 -37.56 21.41 -39.84
N VAL A 14 -37.12 20.27 -39.31
CA VAL A 14 -37.09 18.98 -40.04
C VAL A 14 -38.40 18.26 -39.74
N LEU A 15 -39.14 17.96 -40.80
CA LEU A 15 -40.41 17.25 -40.80
C LEU A 15 -40.18 15.75 -40.53
N ILE A 16 -40.63 15.25 -39.38
CA ILE A 16 -40.67 13.81 -39.07
C ILE A 16 -42.07 13.31 -39.40
N ILE A 17 -42.17 12.44 -40.41
CA ILE A 17 -43.41 11.73 -40.78
C ILE A 17 -43.48 10.47 -39.91
N LEU A 18 -44.43 10.43 -38.98
CA LEU A 18 -44.85 9.23 -38.27
C LEU A 18 -45.96 8.54 -39.07
N PRO A 19 -45.93 7.20 -39.27
CA PRO A 19 -47.10 6.49 -39.79
C PRO A 19 -48.20 6.42 -38.72
N PRO A 20 -49.49 6.58 -39.10
CA PRO A 20 -50.59 6.64 -38.15
C PRO A 20 -51.17 5.25 -37.84
N ASN A 21 -51.81 5.21 -36.66
CA ASN A 21 -52.89 4.32 -36.24
C ASN A 21 -52.51 2.96 -35.64
N GLY A 22 -52.75 2.88 -34.32
CA GLY A 22 -53.11 1.65 -33.64
C GLY A 22 -54.57 1.23 -33.92
N GLY A 23 -54.81 -0.06 -33.72
CA GLY A 23 -56.10 -0.74 -33.67
C GLY A 23 -55.79 -2.20 -33.29
N ASN A 24 -55.90 -2.53 -32.01
CA ASN A 24 -57.03 -3.21 -31.36
C ASN A 24 -57.09 -4.73 -31.66
N MET A 25 -57.37 -5.46 -30.58
CA MET A 25 -57.39 -6.91 -30.47
C MET A 25 -58.61 -7.56 -31.16
N ASP A 26 -58.46 -8.88 -31.31
CA ASP A 26 -59.47 -9.93 -31.31
C ASP A 26 -60.03 -10.49 -32.62
N ALA A 27 -59.94 -11.84 -32.65
CA ALA A 27 -60.69 -12.83 -33.41
C ALA A 27 -60.43 -12.94 -34.92
N ILE A 28 -59.84 -14.08 -35.33
CA ILE A 28 -60.60 -15.19 -35.95
C ILE A 28 -59.79 -16.49 -35.79
N SER A 29 -60.54 -17.50 -35.40
CA SER A 29 -60.18 -18.87 -35.10
C SER A 29 -60.00 -19.75 -36.34
N ASN A 30 -59.42 -20.93 -36.10
CA ASN A 30 -59.57 -22.18 -36.85
C ASN A 30 -58.61 -22.43 -38.03
N ALA A 31 -57.51 -23.13 -37.71
CA ALA A 31 -57.10 -24.32 -38.46
C ALA A 31 -56.36 -25.28 -37.51
N LEU A 32 -57.13 -26.19 -36.90
CA LEU A 32 -56.65 -27.41 -36.25
C LEU A 32 -56.39 -28.46 -37.33
N THR A 33 -55.15 -28.94 -37.46
CA THR A 33 -54.89 -30.34 -37.83
C THR A 33 -53.48 -30.76 -37.38
N SER A 34 -53.46 -31.35 -36.17
CA SER A 34 -52.67 -32.51 -35.75
C SER A 34 -51.24 -32.72 -36.29
N ALA A 35 -50.26 -32.71 -35.37
CA ALA A 35 -49.36 -33.87 -35.15
C ALA A 35 -48.47 -33.68 -33.90
N SER A 36 -48.76 -34.48 -32.87
CA SER A 36 -47.84 -35.15 -31.94
C SER A 36 -46.70 -34.36 -31.26
N VAL A 37 -46.90 -34.19 -29.96
CA VAL A 37 -45.89 -34.04 -28.89
C VAL A 37 -44.81 -35.12 -29.03
N THR A 38 -43.54 -34.71 -29.16
CA THR A 38 -42.43 -35.40 -28.50
C THR A 38 -41.48 -34.36 -27.91
N ASP A 39 -41.34 -34.48 -26.60
CA ASP A 39 -40.41 -33.77 -25.76
C ASP A 39 -38.98 -34.22 -26.10
N SER A 40 -38.10 -33.25 -26.40
CA SER A 40 -36.64 -33.43 -26.39
C SER A 40 -35.99 -32.06 -26.47
N ALA A 41 -35.81 -31.45 -25.31
CA ALA A 41 -34.87 -30.37 -25.06
C ALA A 41 -33.44 -30.83 -25.42
N ARG A 42 -33.08 -30.75 -26.70
CA ARG A 42 -31.69 -30.91 -27.15
C ARG A 42 -31.02 -29.54 -27.13
N SER A 43 -30.22 -29.31 -26.09
CA SER A 43 -29.20 -28.28 -26.02
C SER A 43 -28.41 -28.23 -27.32
N LYS A 44 -28.66 -27.21 -28.16
CA LYS A 44 -27.80 -26.90 -29.31
C LYS A 44 -26.52 -26.31 -28.74
N LYS A 45 -25.50 -27.16 -28.54
CA LYS A 45 -24.09 -26.75 -28.48
C LYS A 45 -23.82 -25.90 -29.73
N GLN A 46 -23.83 -24.59 -29.55
CA GLN A 46 -23.41 -23.63 -30.55
C GLN A 46 -21.89 -23.75 -30.63
N THR A 47 -21.41 -24.65 -31.48
CA THR A 47 -19.99 -24.67 -31.85
C THR A 47 -19.72 -23.35 -32.56
N SER A 48 -18.73 -22.60 -32.09
CA SER A 48 -18.28 -21.34 -32.65
C SER A 48 -17.77 -21.55 -34.08
N LYS A 49 -18.69 -21.53 -35.06
CA LYS A 49 -18.33 -21.31 -36.46
C LYS A 49 -17.53 -20.02 -36.50
N ALA A 50 -16.29 -20.11 -36.98
CA ALA A 50 -15.30 -19.05 -37.00
C ALA A 50 -15.90 -17.75 -37.57
N LYS A 51 -16.25 -16.82 -36.69
CA LYS A 51 -16.65 -15.47 -37.09
C LYS A 51 -15.40 -14.74 -37.56
N ALA A 52 -15.53 -14.01 -38.67
CA ALA A 52 -14.43 -13.24 -39.25
C ALA A 52 -13.92 -12.21 -38.21
N VAL A 53 -12.60 -12.20 -38.02
CA VAL A 53 -11.91 -11.24 -37.16
C VAL A 53 -11.86 -9.90 -37.88
N PRO A 54 -12.12 -8.76 -37.22
CA PRO A 54 -11.93 -7.45 -37.83
C PRO A 54 -10.49 -7.27 -38.34
N THR A 55 -10.32 -6.78 -39.56
CA THR A 55 -8.99 -6.55 -40.17
C THR A 55 -8.12 -5.59 -39.36
N ARG A 56 -8.75 -4.64 -38.64
CA ARG A 56 -8.07 -3.65 -37.78
C ARG A 56 -7.13 -4.24 -36.73
N TYR A 57 -7.34 -5.49 -36.30
CA TYR A 57 -6.40 -6.15 -35.39
C TYR A 57 -4.97 -6.28 -35.94
N PHE A 58 -4.83 -6.30 -37.27
CA PHE A 58 -3.56 -6.47 -37.96
C PHE A 58 -3.02 -5.14 -38.53
N GLU A 59 -3.71 -4.03 -38.28
CA GLU A 59 -3.26 -2.68 -38.65
C GLU A 59 -2.42 -2.10 -37.52
N GLU A 60 -1.12 -1.88 -37.78
CA GLU A 60 -0.21 -1.28 -36.81
C GLU A 60 -0.66 0.12 -36.39
N GLY A 61 -0.39 0.50 -35.13
CA GLY A 61 -0.77 1.81 -34.59
C GLY A 61 -2.25 1.94 -34.22
N THR A 62 -3.02 0.85 -34.20
CA THR A 62 -4.39 0.85 -33.68
C THR A 62 -4.46 0.35 -32.24
N ALA A 63 -5.45 0.80 -31.46
CA ALA A 63 -5.69 0.30 -30.12
C ALA A 63 -6.10 -1.19 -30.15
N LEU A 64 -6.77 -1.65 -31.21
CA LEU A 64 -7.09 -3.06 -31.42
C LEU A 64 -5.85 -3.92 -31.69
N ASN A 65 -4.90 -3.43 -32.48
CA ASN A 65 -3.62 -4.11 -32.66
C ASN A 65 -2.85 -4.24 -31.34
N ARG A 66 -2.86 -3.18 -30.51
CA ARG A 66 -2.28 -3.24 -29.16
C ARG A 66 -2.91 -4.31 -28.27
N ILE A 67 -4.21 -4.55 -28.36
CA ILE A 67 -4.86 -5.67 -27.64
C ILE A 67 -4.22 -7.00 -28.05
N LEU A 68 -4.02 -7.22 -29.35
CA LEU A 68 -3.37 -8.43 -29.83
C LEU A 68 -1.92 -8.53 -29.36
N THR A 69 -1.12 -7.47 -29.50
CA THR A 69 0.31 -7.50 -29.12
C THR A 69 0.52 -7.65 -27.61
N GLU A 70 -0.30 -6.99 -26.79
CA GLU A 70 -0.20 -7.02 -25.32
C GLU A 70 -0.88 -8.24 -24.69
N SER A 71 -1.82 -8.90 -25.36
CA SER A 71 -2.45 -10.12 -24.84
C SER A 71 -1.46 -11.29 -24.67
N PRO A 72 -1.72 -12.20 -23.70
CA PRO A 72 -0.88 -13.39 -23.54
C PRO A 72 -0.88 -14.23 -24.83
N TYR A 73 0.28 -14.78 -25.19
CA TYR A 73 0.38 -15.68 -26.35
C TYR A 73 -0.67 -16.80 -26.30
N LEU A 74 -0.82 -17.43 -25.12
CA LEU A 74 -1.91 -18.34 -24.81
C LEU A 74 -2.92 -17.65 -23.89
N ALA A 75 -3.91 -17.00 -24.49
CA ALA A 75 -4.96 -16.29 -23.76
C ALA A 75 -6.09 -17.25 -23.35
N ARG A 76 -6.64 -17.04 -22.15
CA ARG A 76 -7.92 -17.65 -21.77
C ARG A 76 -9.05 -17.02 -22.55
N CYS A 77 -10.01 -17.81 -23.00
CA CYS A 77 -11.17 -17.32 -23.76
C CYS A 77 -12.40 -18.21 -23.55
N SER A 78 -13.58 -17.67 -23.79
CA SER A 78 -14.84 -18.41 -23.67
C SER A 78 -16.01 -17.67 -24.31
N ASP A 79 -17.08 -18.43 -24.61
CA ASP A 79 -18.36 -17.87 -25.06
C ASP A 79 -19.16 -17.20 -23.93
N ASN A 80 -18.83 -17.52 -22.68
CA ASN A 80 -19.41 -16.98 -21.45
C ASN A 80 -18.31 -16.40 -20.54
N LYS A 81 -18.66 -15.92 -19.33
CA LYS A 81 -17.69 -15.33 -18.38
C LYS A 81 -16.75 -16.36 -17.70
N THR A 82 -16.81 -17.65 -18.06
CA THR A 82 -16.19 -18.75 -17.29
C THR A 82 -14.73 -19.07 -17.66
N ALA A 83 -14.15 -18.41 -18.66
CA ALA A 83 -12.74 -18.54 -19.05
C ALA A 83 -12.28 -19.98 -19.40
N ALA A 84 -13.18 -20.80 -19.95
CA ALA A 84 -13.04 -22.25 -20.02
C ALA A 84 -11.97 -22.78 -21.01
N LEU A 85 -11.55 -21.98 -22.01
CA LEU A 85 -10.63 -22.40 -23.05
C LEU A 85 -9.31 -21.62 -22.97
N VAL A 86 -8.22 -22.23 -23.42
CA VAL A 86 -6.92 -21.56 -23.62
C VAL A 86 -6.55 -21.71 -25.09
N ARG A 87 -6.29 -20.61 -25.77
CA ARG A 87 -6.00 -20.57 -27.21
C ARG A 87 -4.90 -19.56 -27.52
N PRO A 88 -4.17 -19.73 -28.64
CA PRO A 88 -3.35 -18.65 -29.18
C PRO A 88 -4.18 -17.38 -29.33
N ARG A 89 -3.61 -16.22 -29.00
CA ARG A 89 -4.31 -14.92 -29.00
C ARG A 89 -5.01 -14.60 -30.32
N GLU A 90 -4.42 -14.99 -31.46
CA GLU A 90 -4.98 -14.81 -32.81
C GLU A 90 -6.28 -15.61 -33.02
N HIS A 91 -6.49 -16.65 -32.22
CA HIS A 91 -7.74 -17.42 -32.17
C HIS A 91 -8.66 -16.96 -31.02
N ALA A 92 -8.09 -16.53 -29.89
CA ALA A 92 -8.84 -16.08 -28.72
C ALA A 92 -9.73 -14.86 -29.02
N ILE A 93 -9.28 -13.95 -29.90
CA ILE A 93 -10.07 -12.78 -30.36
C ILE A 93 -11.40 -13.14 -31.05
N ARG A 94 -11.60 -14.41 -31.45
CA ARG A 94 -12.86 -14.90 -32.05
C ARG A 94 -13.93 -15.24 -31.01
N PHE A 95 -13.58 -15.19 -29.72
CA PHE A 95 -14.51 -15.44 -28.62
C PHE A 95 -14.97 -14.10 -28.02
N PRO A 96 -16.22 -14.02 -27.52
CA PRO A 96 -16.75 -12.79 -26.92
C PRO A 96 -16.02 -12.39 -25.63
N TYR A 97 -15.43 -13.34 -24.90
CA TYR A 97 -14.67 -13.05 -23.71
C TYR A 97 -13.25 -13.60 -23.86
N MET A 98 -12.23 -12.76 -23.63
CA MET A 98 -10.82 -13.16 -23.64
C MET A 98 -10.01 -12.48 -22.54
N GLN A 99 -8.90 -13.11 -22.19
CA GLN A 99 -7.88 -12.54 -21.32
C GLN A 99 -7.09 -11.49 -22.10
N ILE A 100 -7.14 -10.25 -21.63
CA ILE A 100 -6.48 -9.10 -22.27
C ILE A 100 -5.10 -8.84 -21.66
N ASN A 101 -4.98 -8.81 -20.34
CA ASN A 101 -3.70 -8.59 -19.67
C ASN A 101 -2.91 -9.91 -19.48
N ARG A 102 -1.58 -9.80 -19.54
CA ARG A 102 -0.68 -10.93 -19.24
C ARG A 102 -0.70 -11.21 -17.74
N ARG A 103 -0.31 -12.43 -17.35
CA ARG A 103 -0.33 -12.85 -15.94
C ARG A 103 0.54 -11.96 -15.04
N GLU A 104 1.69 -11.53 -15.55
CA GLU A 104 2.72 -10.80 -14.80
C GLU A 104 2.97 -9.39 -15.36
N MET A 105 2.09 -8.90 -16.24
CA MET A 105 2.19 -7.58 -16.84
C MET A 105 0.81 -7.02 -17.12
N VAL A 106 0.53 -5.84 -16.60
CA VAL A 106 -0.72 -5.10 -16.84
C VAL A 106 -0.43 -3.96 -17.80
N SER A 107 -1.01 -4.06 -19.01
CA SER A 107 -0.85 -3.05 -20.07
C SER A 107 -2.14 -2.27 -20.32
N TRP A 108 -3.26 -2.74 -19.75
CA TRP A 108 -4.59 -2.17 -19.87
C TRP A 108 -5.26 -2.06 -18.51
N LEU A 109 -5.79 -0.88 -18.17
CA LEU A 109 -6.76 -0.73 -17.09
C LEU A 109 -8.16 -0.91 -17.68
N ILE A 110 -8.92 -1.87 -17.15
CA ILE A 110 -10.23 -2.26 -17.69
C ILE A 110 -11.29 -2.04 -16.62
N PHE A 111 -12.27 -1.20 -16.90
CA PHE A 111 -13.35 -0.87 -15.98
C PHE A 111 -14.68 -1.46 -16.51
N ASP A 112 -15.30 -2.38 -15.78
CA ASP A 112 -16.64 -2.91 -16.12
C ASP A 112 -17.71 -1.98 -15.54
N LEU A 113 -18.51 -1.39 -16.43
CA LEU A 113 -19.59 -0.49 -16.10
C LEU A 113 -20.93 -1.23 -16.22
N ASP A 114 -21.58 -1.43 -15.08
CA ASP A 114 -22.91 -2.05 -14.97
C ASP A 114 -24.07 -1.07 -15.20
N HIS A 115 -23.79 0.12 -15.74
CA HIS A 115 -24.80 1.09 -16.13
C HIS A 115 -24.76 1.37 -17.64
N ALA A 116 -25.85 1.92 -18.18
CA ALA A 116 -25.99 2.15 -19.62
C ALA A 116 -25.16 3.34 -20.15
N ASN A 117 -24.71 4.26 -19.27
CA ASN A 117 -23.90 5.41 -19.66
C ASN A 117 -22.44 5.01 -19.93
N SER A 118 -22.12 4.66 -21.17
CA SER A 118 -20.75 4.34 -21.58
C SER A 118 -19.84 5.57 -21.76
N LEU A 119 -20.39 6.79 -21.67
CA LEU A 119 -19.68 8.06 -21.85
C LEU A 119 -19.50 8.83 -20.53
N ILE A 120 -19.70 8.17 -19.39
CA ILE A 120 -19.55 8.77 -18.05
C ILE A 120 -18.18 9.45 -17.83
N TRP A 121 -17.15 9.00 -18.55
CA TRP A 121 -15.82 9.63 -18.50
C TRP A 121 -15.84 11.09 -19.00
N ASP A 122 -16.63 11.39 -20.04
CA ASP A 122 -16.76 12.74 -20.60
C ASP A 122 -17.54 13.65 -19.65
N ASP A 123 -18.62 13.13 -19.06
CA ASP A 123 -19.44 13.83 -18.06
C ASP A 123 -18.62 14.26 -16.82
N LEU A 124 -17.60 13.46 -16.46
CA LEU A 124 -16.73 13.70 -15.30
C LEU A 124 -15.43 14.44 -15.65
N GLY A 125 -15.22 14.79 -16.92
CA GLY A 125 -13.98 15.41 -17.38
C GLY A 125 -12.74 14.52 -17.20
N LEU A 126 -12.93 13.20 -17.20
CA LEU A 126 -11.84 12.22 -17.18
C LEU A 126 -11.18 12.13 -18.56
N PRO A 127 -9.92 11.66 -18.64
CA PRO A 127 -9.27 11.44 -19.92
C PRO A 127 -10.08 10.43 -20.76
N GLN A 128 -10.01 10.59 -22.07
CA GLN A 128 -10.70 9.71 -23.00
C GLN A 128 -10.17 8.26 -22.89
N PRO A 129 -11.01 7.22 -22.87
CA PRO A 129 -10.56 5.84 -22.97
C PRO A 129 -10.13 5.51 -24.40
N ASN A 130 -9.20 4.58 -24.57
CA ASN A 130 -8.81 4.10 -25.90
C ASN A 130 -9.92 3.33 -26.60
N LEU A 131 -10.60 2.44 -25.86
CA LEU A 131 -11.67 1.60 -26.38
C LEU A 131 -12.88 1.59 -25.44
N ILE A 132 -14.07 1.61 -26.04
CA ILE A 132 -15.35 1.39 -25.36
C ILE A 132 -15.98 0.14 -25.95
N VAL A 133 -16.14 -0.92 -25.14
CA VAL A 133 -16.74 -2.19 -25.56
C VAL A 133 -18.09 -2.37 -24.87
N ARG A 134 -19.15 -2.01 -25.58
CA ARG A 134 -20.52 -1.96 -25.06
C ARG A 134 -21.34 -3.18 -25.46
N ASN A 135 -22.16 -3.66 -24.54
CA ASN A 135 -23.23 -4.61 -24.85
C ASN A 135 -24.41 -3.88 -25.52
N ARG A 136 -24.82 -4.40 -26.68
CA ARG A 136 -25.87 -3.82 -27.53
C ARG A 136 -27.26 -3.83 -26.88
N VAL A 137 -27.50 -4.73 -25.92
CA VAL A 137 -28.82 -4.91 -25.29
C VAL A 137 -28.95 -4.10 -24.01
N ASN A 138 -28.13 -4.36 -23.00
CA ASN A 138 -28.25 -3.73 -21.68
C ASN A 138 -27.43 -2.44 -21.50
N GLY A 139 -26.56 -2.11 -22.46
CA GLY A 139 -25.71 -0.93 -22.40
C GLY A 139 -24.47 -1.05 -21.52
N HIS A 140 -24.30 -2.12 -20.76
CA HIS A 140 -23.11 -2.32 -19.91
C HIS A 140 -21.84 -2.38 -20.77
N SER A 141 -20.80 -1.68 -20.34
CA SER A 141 -19.61 -1.47 -21.17
C SER A 141 -18.33 -1.70 -20.41
N HIS A 142 -17.29 -2.18 -21.09
CA HIS A 142 -15.93 -2.10 -20.59
C HIS A 142 -15.25 -0.88 -21.19
N LEU A 143 -14.63 -0.05 -20.34
CA LEU A 143 -13.72 0.99 -20.78
C LEU A 143 -12.28 0.49 -20.66
N TYR A 144 -11.48 0.76 -21.69
CA TYR A 144 -10.08 0.35 -21.76
C TYR A 144 -9.18 1.57 -21.83
N TYR A 145 -8.24 1.66 -20.88
CA TYR A 145 -7.16 2.64 -20.90
C TYR A 145 -5.84 1.90 -21.11
N ALA A 146 -5.15 2.22 -22.20
CA ALA A 146 -3.82 1.72 -22.49
C ALA A 146 -2.83 2.47 -21.59
N ILE A 147 -2.06 1.72 -20.80
CA ILE A 147 -1.03 2.29 -19.94
C ILE A 147 0.35 1.78 -20.33
N SER A 148 1.38 2.51 -19.89
CA SER A 148 2.75 1.97 -19.88
C SER A 148 2.76 0.67 -19.04
N PRO A 149 3.20 -0.48 -19.59
CA PRO A 149 3.04 -1.77 -18.92
C PRO A 149 3.69 -1.83 -17.53
N VAL A 150 2.92 -2.28 -16.54
CA VAL A 150 3.38 -2.45 -15.16
C VAL A 150 3.64 -3.93 -14.90
N CYS A 151 4.88 -4.26 -14.54
CA CYS A 151 5.25 -5.61 -14.16
C CYS A 151 4.64 -5.96 -12.79
N THR A 152 3.92 -7.08 -12.73
CA THR A 152 3.23 -7.60 -11.54
C THR A 152 3.76 -8.98 -11.10
N SER A 153 4.91 -9.40 -11.66
CA SER A 153 5.61 -10.61 -11.21
C SER A 153 6.00 -10.55 -9.73
N GLU A 154 6.31 -11.70 -9.13
CA GLU A 154 6.74 -11.79 -7.73
C GLU A 154 8.03 -11.01 -7.42
N LYS A 155 8.85 -10.74 -8.43
CA LYS A 155 10.11 -9.98 -8.32
C LYS A 155 9.95 -8.49 -8.64
N ALA A 156 8.74 -8.07 -9.00
CA ALA A 156 8.49 -6.68 -9.37
C ALA A 156 8.58 -5.74 -8.17
N ARG A 157 8.79 -4.45 -8.45
CA ARG A 157 8.84 -3.42 -7.42
C ARG A 157 7.42 -3.14 -6.91
N ASP A 158 7.25 -3.11 -5.59
CA ASP A 158 5.94 -2.87 -4.97
C ASP A 158 5.37 -1.49 -5.29
N LYS A 159 6.21 -0.45 -5.38
CA LYS A 159 5.77 0.94 -5.54
C LYS A 159 4.94 1.17 -6.83
N PRO A 160 5.42 0.80 -8.04
CA PRO A 160 4.61 0.89 -9.25
C PRO A 160 3.29 0.12 -9.19
N ILE A 161 3.29 -1.06 -8.57
CA ILE A 161 2.08 -1.89 -8.44
C ILE A 161 1.05 -1.20 -7.54
N GLN A 162 1.49 -0.67 -6.40
CA GLN A 162 0.63 0.07 -5.48
C GLN A 162 0.10 1.35 -6.11
N TYR A 163 0.94 2.06 -6.87
CA TYR A 163 0.54 3.28 -7.56
C TYR A 163 -0.52 3.00 -8.63
N MET A 164 -0.30 1.98 -9.48
CA MET A 164 -1.29 1.52 -10.45
C MET A 164 -2.62 1.13 -9.80
N LYS A 165 -2.57 0.37 -8.69
CA LYS A 165 -3.78 -0.01 -7.94
C LYS A 165 -4.53 1.18 -7.35
N ALA A 166 -3.80 2.19 -6.85
CA ALA A 166 -4.39 3.41 -6.32
C ALA A 166 -5.13 4.18 -7.43
N VAL A 167 -4.47 4.42 -8.56
CA VAL A 167 -5.07 5.08 -9.74
C VAL A 167 -6.30 4.28 -10.20
N TYR A 168 -6.19 2.95 -10.32
CA TYR A 168 -7.32 2.10 -10.70
C TYR A 168 -8.50 2.25 -9.73
N SER A 169 -8.26 2.16 -8.43
CA SER A 169 -9.33 2.27 -7.43
C SER A 169 -10.05 3.61 -7.49
N ALA A 170 -9.34 4.69 -7.76
CA ALA A 170 -9.92 6.01 -7.86
C ALA A 170 -10.76 6.18 -9.13
N PHE A 171 -10.24 5.70 -10.28
CA PHE A 171 -11.02 5.67 -11.52
C PHE A 171 -12.27 4.81 -11.40
N ALA A 172 -12.17 3.64 -10.74
CA ALA A 172 -13.32 2.76 -10.53
C ALA A 172 -14.42 3.45 -9.73
N LEU A 173 -14.05 4.22 -8.68
CA LEU A 173 -15.00 5.00 -7.90
C LEU A 173 -15.65 6.12 -8.73
N LEU A 174 -14.87 6.90 -9.47
CA LEU A 174 -15.38 7.99 -10.30
C LEU A 174 -16.31 7.47 -11.41
N LEU A 175 -15.87 6.44 -12.13
CA LEU A 175 -16.63 5.82 -13.22
C LEU A 175 -17.80 4.95 -12.74
N LYS A 176 -17.98 4.77 -11.43
CA LYS A 176 -18.97 3.83 -10.84
C LYS A 176 -18.84 2.42 -11.42
N ALA A 177 -17.60 1.98 -11.63
CA ALA A 177 -17.29 0.65 -12.11
C ALA A 177 -17.40 -0.39 -10.98
N ASP A 178 -17.55 -1.66 -11.34
CA ASP A 178 -17.53 -2.77 -10.37
C ASP A 178 -16.18 -2.79 -9.61
N PRO A 179 -16.16 -2.56 -8.28
CA PRO A 179 -14.94 -2.56 -7.49
C PRO A 179 -14.31 -3.95 -7.35
N ASP A 180 -15.10 -5.02 -7.46
CA ASP A 180 -14.63 -6.40 -7.36
C ASP A 180 -14.02 -6.89 -8.69
N TYR A 181 -14.34 -6.20 -9.80
CA TYR A 181 -13.67 -6.38 -11.07
C TYR A 181 -12.27 -5.76 -11.01
N SER A 182 -11.28 -6.47 -10.46
CA SER A 182 -9.87 -6.04 -10.46
C SER A 182 -9.22 -6.26 -11.84
N SER A 183 -9.78 -5.64 -12.89
CA SER A 183 -9.47 -5.89 -14.31
C SER A 183 -9.67 -7.34 -14.80
N GLY A 184 -10.20 -8.22 -13.94
CA GLY A 184 -10.64 -9.60 -14.22
C GLY A 184 -9.60 -10.54 -14.85
N PRO A 185 -9.79 -11.87 -14.76
CA PRO A 185 -9.02 -12.79 -15.61
C PRO A 185 -9.44 -12.70 -17.09
N VAL A 186 -10.66 -12.21 -17.37
CA VAL A 186 -11.26 -12.15 -18.70
C VAL A 186 -12.11 -10.88 -18.83
N ALA A 187 -12.12 -10.28 -20.02
CA ALA A 187 -12.87 -9.07 -20.35
C ALA A 187 -13.68 -9.25 -21.65
N LYS A 188 -14.59 -8.32 -21.95
CA LYS A 188 -15.32 -8.28 -23.23
C LYS A 188 -14.32 -8.02 -24.37
N THR A 189 -14.16 -8.97 -25.28
CA THR A 189 -13.20 -8.89 -26.39
C THR A 189 -13.49 -7.71 -27.31
N PRO A 190 -12.61 -6.69 -27.41
CA PRO A 190 -12.81 -5.59 -28.37
C PRO A 190 -12.96 -6.10 -29.82
N GLY A 191 -13.69 -5.40 -30.67
CA GLY A 191 -13.89 -5.78 -32.08
C GLY A 191 -14.72 -7.05 -32.31
N HIS A 192 -15.06 -7.84 -31.29
CA HIS A 192 -15.89 -9.02 -31.47
C HIS A 192 -17.34 -8.63 -31.82
N PRO A 193 -18.00 -9.26 -32.81
CA PRO A 193 -19.34 -8.84 -33.27
C PRO A 193 -20.45 -8.84 -32.21
N TRP A 194 -20.29 -9.63 -31.15
CA TRP A 194 -21.23 -9.65 -30.02
C TRP A 194 -21.31 -8.28 -29.33
N TRP A 195 -20.19 -7.55 -29.31
CA TRP A 195 -20.09 -6.25 -28.68
C TRP A 195 -20.10 -5.15 -29.73
N LEU A 196 -20.50 -3.96 -29.31
CA LEU A 196 -20.28 -2.73 -30.06
C LEU A 196 -18.98 -2.13 -29.53
N THR A 197 -17.93 -2.16 -30.35
CA THR A 197 -16.64 -1.57 -29.99
C THR A 197 -16.49 -0.22 -30.67
N THR A 198 -16.16 0.79 -29.89
CA THR A 198 -15.78 2.12 -30.36
C THR A 198 -14.31 2.32 -30.03
N GLU A 199 -13.50 2.59 -31.04
CA GLU A 199 -12.10 2.96 -30.89
C GLU A 199 -11.98 4.48 -30.97
N LEU A 200 -11.38 5.09 -29.94
CA LEU A 200 -11.28 6.55 -29.82
C LEU A 200 -9.88 7.04 -30.18
N HIS A 201 -8.83 6.42 -29.63
CA HIS A 201 -7.43 6.71 -29.94
C HIS A 201 -6.50 5.56 -29.52
N ASP A 202 -5.26 5.60 -30.00
CA ASP A 202 -4.20 4.60 -29.81
C ASP A 202 -3.12 5.02 -28.78
N SER A 203 -3.16 6.26 -28.30
CA SER A 203 -2.16 6.79 -27.37
C SER A 203 -2.07 6.02 -26.05
N VAL A 204 -0.88 6.01 -25.46
CA VAL A 204 -0.58 5.32 -24.20
C VAL A 204 -0.49 6.34 -23.09
N TYR A 205 -1.20 6.09 -21.99
CA TYR A 205 -1.15 6.92 -20.81
C TYR A 205 0.01 6.54 -19.89
N GLU A 206 0.68 7.53 -19.33
CA GLU A 206 1.45 7.30 -18.11
C GLU A 206 0.51 7.25 -16.92
N LEU A 207 0.88 6.48 -15.90
CA LEU A 207 0.08 6.42 -14.66
C LEU A 207 0.03 7.78 -13.95
N ALA A 208 1.06 8.61 -14.12
CA ALA A 208 1.10 9.96 -13.61
C ALA A 208 0.03 10.84 -14.27
N ASP A 209 -0.08 10.78 -15.60
CA ASP A 209 -1.10 11.55 -16.33
C ASP A 209 -2.51 11.21 -15.85
N LEU A 210 -2.81 9.93 -15.66
CA LEU A 210 -4.11 9.49 -15.14
C LEU A 210 -4.33 9.95 -13.69
N ALA A 211 -3.30 9.91 -12.86
CA ALA A 211 -3.38 10.32 -11.47
C ALA A 211 -3.71 11.81 -11.30
N ASP A 212 -3.21 12.68 -12.17
CA ASP A 212 -3.47 14.13 -12.09
C ASP A 212 -4.98 14.45 -12.19
N TYR A 213 -5.73 13.70 -13.02
CA TYR A 213 -7.19 13.86 -13.12
C TYR A 213 -7.93 13.37 -11.88
N VAL A 214 -7.38 12.37 -11.19
CA VAL A 214 -7.96 11.79 -9.98
C VAL A 214 -7.68 12.67 -8.77
N ASP A 215 -6.43 13.09 -8.57
CA ASP A 215 -6.03 13.89 -7.42
C ASP A 215 -6.76 15.24 -7.39
N THR A 216 -7.12 15.76 -8.57
CA THR A 216 -7.95 16.96 -8.72
C THR A 216 -9.41 16.74 -8.30
N GLN A 217 -9.95 15.53 -8.50
CA GLN A 217 -11.36 15.20 -8.24
C GLN A 217 -11.58 14.54 -6.86
N VAL A 218 -10.56 13.91 -6.28
CA VAL A 218 -10.63 13.18 -5.01
C VAL A 218 -9.92 13.98 -3.93
N SER A 219 -10.65 14.89 -3.27
CA SER A 219 -10.10 15.65 -2.14
C SER A 219 -9.80 14.70 -0.96
N SER A 220 -8.52 14.67 -0.57
CA SER A 220 -7.97 14.10 0.67
C SER A 220 -8.44 12.70 1.06
N TRP A 221 -7.54 11.74 0.82
CA TRP A 221 -7.45 10.48 1.54
C TRP A 221 -7.55 10.73 3.06
N SER A 222 -8.75 10.59 3.62
CA SER A 222 -8.94 10.59 5.05
C SER A 222 -8.18 9.39 5.61
N LYS A 223 -7.12 9.68 6.36
CA LYS A 223 -6.40 8.72 7.21
C LYS A 223 -7.41 7.78 7.84
N ALA A 224 -7.26 6.48 7.55
CA ALA A 224 -7.94 5.35 8.18
C ALA A 224 -8.61 5.76 9.49
N SER A 225 -9.89 6.13 9.38
CA SER A 225 -10.72 6.41 10.53
C SER A 225 -10.94 5.09 11.25
N ARG A 226 -10.71 5.15 12.57
CA ARG A 226 -11.29 4.36 13.66
C ARG A 226 -11.63 2.89 13.35
N LEU A 227 -11.18 1.98 14.21
CA LEU A 227 -11.53 0.55 14.26
C LEU A 227 -13.05 0.26 14.21
N GLU A 228 -13.89 1.28 14.38
CA GLU A 228 -15.35 1.23 14.35
C GLU A 228 -15.96 1.45 12.95
N ASP A 229 -15.18 1.85 11.94
CA ASP A 229 -15.63 2.03 10.54
C ASP A 229 -15.25 0.85 9.64
N LEU A 230 -14.85 -0.29 10.22
CA LEU A 230 -14.31 -1.41 9.45
C LEU A 230 -15.43 -2.18 8.72
N PRO A 231 -15.32 -2.40 7.39
CA PRO A 231 -16.37 -2.99 6.56
C PRO A 231 -16.73 -4.43 6.95
N GLU A 232 -17.97 -4.80 6.61
CA GLU A 232 -18.74 -6.06 6.71
C GLU A 232 -17.99 -7.42 6.56
N SER A 233 -16.68 -7.46 6.33
CA SER A 233 -15.92 -8.68 6.04
C SER A 233 -15.29 -9.34 7.28
N ARG A 234 -15.71 -10.58 7.56
CA ARG A 234 -15.14 -11.46 8.61
C ARG A 234 -13.61 -11.55 8.56
N HIS A 235 -13.03 -11.60 7.37
CA HIS A 235 -11.57 -11.70 7.20
C HIS A 235 -10.85 -10.42 7.62
N VAL A 236 -11.44 -9.26 7.32
CA VAL A 236 -10.88 -7.95 7.66
C VAL A 236 -10.96 -7.74 9.18
N ILE A 237 -12.09 -8.09 9.80
CA ILE A 237 -12.25 -8.07 11.26
C ILE A 237 -11.25 -9.01 11.95
N LEU A 238 -11.08 -10.24 11.44
CA LEU A 238 -10.10 -11.20 11.98
C LEU A 238 -8.68 -10.63 11.90
N PHE A 239 -8.30 -10.11 10.73
CA PHE A 239 -6.97 -9.56 10.48
C PHE A 239 -6.65 -8.37 11.40
N GLU A 240 -7.58 -7.41 11.52
CA GLU A 240 -7.41 -6.23 12.35
C GLU A 240 -7.24 -6.60 13.83
N LYS A 241 -8.13 -7.44 14.38
CA LYS A 241 -8.00 -7.90 15.77
C LYS A 241 -6.70 -8.66 16.01
N LEU A 242 -6.34 -9.56 15.09
CA LEU A 242 -5.16 -10.40 15.20
C LEU A 242 -3.86 -9.60 15.12
N ARG A 243 -3.75 -8.61 14.21
CA ARG A 243 -2.52 -7.81 14.06
C ARG A 243 -2.25 -6.94 15.28
N TYR A 244 -3.28 -6.32 15.88
CA TYR A 244 -3.09 -5.51 17.07
C TYR A 244 -2.68 -6.35 18.29
N TYR A 245 -3.26 -7.54 18.45
CA TYR A 245 -2.82 -8.48 19.47
C TYR A 245 -1.38 -8.96 19.23
N ALA A 246 -1.01 -9.26 17.97
CA ALA A 246 0.36 -9.63 17.62
C ALA A 246 1.36 -8.53 17.98
N TYR A 247 1.01 -7.26 17.73
CA TYR A 247 1.85 -6.11 18.06
C TYR A 247 2.08 -5.94 19.57
N SER A 248 1.10 -6.27 20.41
CA SER A 248 1.25 -6.14 21.86
C SER A 248 2.13 -7.24 22.47
N VAL A 249 2.13 -8.45 21.89
CA VAL A 249 2.82 -9.62 22.49
C VAL A 249 4.17 -9.95 21.84
N VAL A 250 4.45 -9.46 20.63
CA VAL A 250 5.68 -9.81 19.89
C VAL A 250 6.97 -9.38 20.61
N GLY A 251 6.94 -8.29 21.39
CA GLY A 251 8.08 -7.87 22.20
C GLY A 251 8.46 -8.94 23.21
N GLN A 252 7.50 -9.30 24.08
CA GLN A 252 7.66 -10.35 25.08
C GLN A 252 8.04 -11.71 24.45
N GLN A 253 7.39 -12.10 23.34
CA GLN A 253 7.66 -13.39 22.69
C GLN A 253 9.04 -13.47 22.03
N ARG A 254 9.69 -12.34 21.74
CA ARG A 254 11.09 -12.33 21.28
C ARG A 254 12.09 -12.44 22.43
N GLU A 255 11.72 -11.96 23.61
CA GLU A 255 12.58 -11.99 24.80
C GLU A 255 12.49 -13.34 25.51
N GLU A 256 11.28 -13.88 25.66
CA GLU A 256 11.00 -15.10 26.45
C GLU A 256 10.77 -16.35 25.59
N GLY A 257 10.51 -16.18 24.29
CA GLY A 257 9.99 -17.24 23.43
C GLY A 257 10.74 -17.43 22.11
N ASN A 258 10.07 -18.12 21.18
CA ASN A 258 10.55 -18.33 19.82
C ASN A 258 9.43 -18.08 18.79
N PHE A 259 9.77 -18.07 17.51
CA PHE A 259 8.77 -17.79 16.47
C PHE A 259 7.61 -18.81 16.45
N GLU A 260 7.87 -20.07 16.81
CA GLU A 260 6.84 -21.11 16.85
C GLU A 260 5.88 -20.91 18.02
N SER A 261 6.37 -20.53 19.21
CA SER A 261 5.52 -20.19 20.36
C SER A 261 4.64 -18.97 20.05
N PHE A 262 5.20 -17.98 19.35
CA PHE A 262 4.46 -16.81 18.87
C PHE A 262 3.36 -17.20 17.88
N CYS A 263 3.65 -18.08 16.91
CA CYS A 263 2.63 -18.57 15.98
C CYS A 263 1.51 -19.33 16.69
N ARG A 264 1.84 -20.23 17.63
CA ARG A 264 0.86 -20.99 18.42
C ARG A 264 -0.05 -20.06 19.24
N LEU A 265 0.53 -19.04 19.87
CA LEU A 265 -0.22 -18.03 20.61
C LEU A 265 -1.23 -17.29 19.72
N LEU A 266 -0.79 -16.89 18.52
CA LEU A 266 -1.66 -16.24 17.53
C LEU A 266 -2.73 -17.19 16.98
N ASP A 267 -2.42 -18.47 16.77
CA ASP A 267 -3.40 -19.49 16.37
C ASP A 267 -4.49 -19.66 17.42
N THR A 268 -4.12 -19.76 18.71
CA THR A 268 -5.08 -19.85 19.82
C THR A 268 -5.94 -18.58 19.90
N TYR A 269 -5.34 -17.41 19.76
CA TYR A 269 -6.09 -16.15 19.75
C TYR A 269 -7.05 -16.07 18.56
N ALA A 270 -6.58 -16.41 17.35
CA ALA A 270 -7.39 -16.43 16.13
C ALA A 270 -8.58 -17.39 16.23
N ALA A 271 -8.38 -18.57 16.83
CA ALA A 271 -9.45 -19.53 17.07
C ALA A 271 -10.51 -18.99 18.04
N ASN A 272 -10.10 -18.26 19.07
CA ASN A 272 -11.01 -17.67 20.06
C ASN A 272 -11.86 -16.53 19.46
N ILE A 273 -11.24 -15.65 18.65
CA ILE A 273 -11.97 -14.54 18.01
C ILE A 273 -12.79 -14.98 16.79
N ASN A 274 -12.64 -16.22 16.32
CA ASN A 274 -13.41 -16.81 15.24
C ASN A 274 -14.78 -17.31 15.73
N ASN A 275 -15.56 -16.41 16.32
CA ASN A 275 -16.92 -16.65 16.81
C ASN A 275 -17.96 -15.86 15.99
N PHE A 276 -17.69 -15.64 14.71
CA PHE A 276 -18.55 -14.91 13.77
C PHE A 276 -19.97 -15.47 13.67
N SER A 277 -20.16 -16.79 13.85
CA SER A 277 -21.50 -17.39 13.93
C SER A 277 -22.35 -16.79 15.06
N ARG A 278 -21.73 -16.42 16.19
CA ARG A 278 -22.41 -15.77 17.32
C ARG A 278 -22.56 -14.26 17.14
N GLN A 279 -21.83 -13.67 16.20
CA GLN A 279 -21.87 -12.23 15.88
C GLN A 279 -22.88 -11.90 14.77
N GLY A 280 -23.71 -12.85 14.33
CA GLY A 280 -24.77 -12.62 13.35
C GLY A 280 -24.36 -12.77 11.88
N PHE A 281 -23.15 -13.26 11.58
CA PHE A 281 -22.73 -13.51 10.21
C PHE A 281 -23.41 -14.76 9.63
N GLN A 282 -24.18 -14.59 8.55
CA GLN A 282 -24.95 -15.66 7.88
C GLN A 282 -24.07 -16.83 7.41
N ALA A 283 -22.84 -16.55 7.00
CA ALA A 283 -21.88 -17.56 6.51
C ALA A 283 -21.07 -18.25 7.62
N GLY A 284 -21.36 -17.96 8.90
CA GLY A 284 -20.75 -18.60 10.07
C GLY A 284 -19.26 -18.30 10.27
N ASN A 285 -18.61 -19.10 11.13
CA ASN A 285 -17.19 -19.01 11.45
C ASN A 285 -16.31 -19.26 10.21
N LEU A 286 -15.13 -18.62 10.17
CA LEU A 286 -14.16 -18.84 9.12
C LEU A 286 -13.54 -20.24 9.22
N PRO A 287 -13.23 -20.89 8.08
CA PRO A 287 -12.59 -22.20 8.09
C PRO A 287 -11.15 -22.12 8.60
N LEU A 288 -10.66 -23.21 9.19
CA LEU A 288 -9.33 -23.27 9.81
C LEU A 288 -8.20 -22.93 8.83
N SER A 289 -8.35 -23.25 7.54
CA SER A 289 -7.39 -22.88 6.49
C SER A 289 -7.23 -21.36 6.35
N SER A 290 -8.34 -20.62 6.42
CA SER A 290 -8.36 -19.16 6.35
C SER A 290 -7.75 -18.52 7.60
N LEU A 291 -8.02 -19.08 8.78
CA LEU A 291 -7.38 -18.66 10.02
C LEU A 291 -5.87 -18.82 9.93
N ARG A 292 -5.39 -20.02 9.61
CA ARG A 292 -3.96 -20.32 9.50
C ARG A 292 -3.25 -19.44 8.46
N ALA A 293 -3.90 -19.15 7.33
CA ALA A 293 -3.36 -18.24 6.33
C ALA A 293 -3.18 -16.81 6.89
N THR A 294 -4.20 -16.31 7.61
CA THR A 294 -4.17 -14.99 8.24
C THR A 294 -3.11 -14.92 9.33
N VAL A 295 -3.06 -15.93 10.21
CA VAL A 295 -2.05 -16.06 11.27
C VAL A 295 -0.65 -16.08 10.69
N ARG A 296 -0.40 -16.90 9.67
CA ARG A 296 0.93 -16.97 9.02
C ARG A 296 1.35 -15.64 8.41
N SER A 297 0.42 -14.91 7.79
CA SER A 297 0.69 -13.60 7.22
C SER A 297 1.06 -12.58 8.30
N VAL A 298 0.24 -12.50 9.35
CA VAL A 298 0.43 -11.56 10.46
C VAL A 298 1.68 -11.90 11.26
N SER A 299 1.88 -13.17 11.62
CA SER A 299 3.01 -13.61 12.45
C SER A 299 4.34 -13.34 11.78
N ARG A 300 4.48 -13.71 10.50
CA ARG A 300 5.72 -13.50 9.75
C ARG A 300 6.06 -12.02 9.62
N TRP A 301 5.10 -11.21 9.17
CA TRP A 301 5.34 -9.78 9.01
C TRP A 301 5.67 -9.11 10.35
N THR A 302 4.92 -9.45 11.40
CA THR A 302 5.13 -8.88 12.74
C THR A 302 6.48 -9.29 13.29
N TRP A 303 6.88 -10.55 13.15
CA TRP A 303 8.16 -11.04 13.62
C TRP A 303 9.34 -10.41 12.86
N ASP A 304 9.27 -10.31 11.53
CA ASP A 304 10.41 -9.86 10.74
C ASP A 304 10.51 -8.33 10.69
N LYS A 305 9.38 -7.63 10.57
CA LYS A 305 9.33 -6.19 10.22
C LYS A 305 8.84 -5.30 11.35
N TYR A 306 7.98 -5.79 12.24
CA TYR A 306 7.45 -4.95 13.32
C TYR A 306 8.50 -4.78 14.42
N ARG A 307 8.86 -3.52 14.68
CA ARG A 307 9.74 -3.08 15.77
C ARG A 307 9.04 -2.07 16.67
N GLY A 308 7.70 -2.03 16.62
CA GLY A 308 6.90 -1.07 17.37
C GLY A 308 7.14 -1.25 18.86
N THR A 309 7.83 -0.27 19.43
CA THR A 309 8.05 -0.12 20.86
C THR A 309 6.67 0.12 21.49
N ALA A 310 6.23 -0.79 22.36
CA ALA A 310 5.00 -0.65 23.13
C ALA A 310 5.17 0.35 24.27
N SER A 311 5.75 1.52 23.99
CA SER A 311 5.47 2.73 24.75
C SER A 311 4.84 3.70 23.76
N ALA A 312 3.74 4.32 24.17
CA ALA A 312 3.04 5.32 23.37
C ALA A 312 4.07 6.20 22.64
N CYS A 313 3.90 6.37 21.32
CA CYS A 313 4.77 7.20 20.51
C CYS A 313 4.70 8.67 20.97
N ASN A 314 5.34 9.00 22.09
CA ASN A 314 5.42 10.33 22.66
C ASN A 314 6.49 11.17 21.92
N GLY A 315 6.94 10.68 20.76
CA GLY A 315 8.06 11.21 20.01
C GLY A 315 9.38 11.09 20.76
N VAL A 316 10.48 11.51 20.13
CA VAL A 316 11.83 11.57 20.72
C VAL A 316 11.87 12.47 21.99
N MET A 317 10.85 13.30 22.19
CA MET A 317 10.72 14.23 23.32
C MET A 317 9.83 13.73 24.45
N ALA A 318 9.24 12.54 24.32
CA ALA A 318 8.32 11.99 25.32
C ALA A 318 7.22 12.97 25.78
N LEU A 319 6.68 13.81 24.88
CA LEU A 319 5.72 14.86 25.23
C LEU A 319 4.38 14.28 25.68
N ASP A 320 3.77 14.89 26.70
CA ASP A 320 2.46 14.50 27.20
C ASP A 320 1.38 14.66 26.10
N ARG A 321 0.53 13.64 25.97
CA ARG A 321 -0.53 13.55 24.98
C ARG A 321 -1.70 14.48 25.29
N SER A 322 -1.85 14.91 26.54
CA SER A 322 -2.85 15.91 26.95
C SER A 322 -2.60 17.29 26.31
N LEU A 323 -1.37 17.56 25.88
CA LEU A 323 -1.01 18.83 25.27
C LEU A 323 -1.62 18.98 23.86
N PRO A 324 -2.12 20.19 23.51
CA PRO A 324 -2.60 20.49 22.17
C PRO A 324 -1.58 20.13 21.08
N LEU A 325 -2.06 19.63 19.95
CA LEU A 325 -1.20 19.17 18.85
C LEU A 325 -0.24 20.26 18.37
N LYS A 326 -0.72 21.51 18.25
CA LYS A 326 0.08 22.66 17.82
C LYS A 326 1.26 22.91 18.75
N THR A 327 1.05 22.81 20.07
CA THR A 327 2.10 22.97 21.08
C THR A 327 3.15 21.87 20.97
N ARG A 328 2.71 20.61 20.81
CA ARG A 328 3.63 19.48 20.62
C ARG A 328 4.46 19.60 19.35
N GLN A 329 3.86 20.07 18.27
CA GLN A 329 4.56 20.34 17.00
C GLN A 329 5.58 21.47 17.15
N SER A 330 5.24 22.54 17.87
CA SER A 330 6.15 23.67 18.14
C SER A 330 7.38 23.21 18.93
N LEU A 331 7.18 22.48 20.03
CA LEU A 331 8.28 21.95 20.86
C LEU A 331 9.18 20.97 20.07
N ALA A 332 8.58 20.10 19.26
CA ALA A 332 9.31 19.18 18.38
C ALA A 332 10.13 19.91 17.31
N ALA A 333 9.58 20.98 16.73
CA ALA A 333 10.29 21.82 15.77
C ALA A 333 11.49 22.50 16.45
N GLU A 334 11.30 23.10 17.62
CA GLU A 334 12.37 23.78 18.37
C GLU A 334 13.55 22.84 18.66
N ARG A 335 13.28 21.62 19.15
CA ARG A 335 14.34 20.61 19.33
C ARG A 335 15.04 20.28 18.02
N THR A 336 14.27 20.08 16.94
CA THR A 336 14.84 19.71 15.63
C THR A 336 15.73 20.84 15.09
N HIS A 337 15.33 22.10 15.27
CA HIS A 337 16.15 23.26 14.95
C HIS A 337 17.43 23.30 15.80
N ALA A 338 17.34 23.11 17.11
CA ALA A 338 18.50 23.08 17.99
C ALA A 338 19.50 21.96 17.63
N VAL A 339 19.01 20.76 17.30
CA VAL A 339 19.86 19.64 16.86
C VAL A 339 20.54 19.96 15.52
N ARG A 340 19.80 20.51 14.54
CA ARG A 340 20.37 20.92 13.25
C ARG A 340 21.40 22.04 13.42
N GLN A 341 21.15 22.99 14.30
CA GLN A 341 22.06 24.07 14.63
C GLN A 341 23.36 23.51 15.22
N LYS A 342 23.28 22.67 16.27
CA LYS A 342 24.46 22.01 16.87
C LYS A 342 25.25 21.17 15.85
N ALA A 343 24.58 20.42 14.99
CA ALA A 343 25.24 19.64 13.95
C ALA A 343 25.99 20.53 12.94
N THR A 344 25.38 21.66 12.56
CA THR A 344 26.01 22.64 11.66
C THR A 344 27.21 23.30 12.31
N GLU A 345 27.08 23.71 13.57
CA GLU A 345 28.19 24.26 14.35
C GLU A 345 29.35 23.27 14.46
N SER A 346 29.08 21.99 14.75
CA SER A 346 30.12 20.96 14.82
C SER A 346 30.86 20.77 13.50
N LYS A 347 30.16 20.80 12.35
CA LYS A 347 30.80 20.75 11.02
C LYS A 347 31.70 21.96 10.78
N ILE A 348 31.23 23.16 11.13
CA ILE A 348 32.00 24.39 10.97
C ILE A 348 33.22 24.38 11.91
N ARG A 349 33.07 23.97 13.17
CA ARG A 349 34.21 23.81 14.11
C ARG A 349 35.25 22.84 13.57
N ALA A 350 34.83 21.68 13.06
CA ALA A 350 35.73 20.69 12.49
C ALA A 350 36.49 21.24 11.27
N ALA A 351 35.79 21.90 10.35
CA ALA A 351 36.41 22.54 9.19
C ALA A 351 37.40 23.65 9.58
N CYS A 352 37.07 24.47 10.57
CA CYS A 352 37.99 25.49 11.07
C CYS A 352 39.27 24.88 11.67
N ARG A 353 39.16 23.79 12.45
CA ARG A 353 40.34 23.09 12.99
C ARG A 353 41.24 22.55 11.89
N LEU A 354 40.65 21.89 10.88
CA LEU A 354 41.40 21.36 9.73
C LEU A 354 42.13 22.46 8.93
N LEU A 355 41.49 23.60 8.72
CA LEU A 355 42.10 24.73 8.02
C LEU A 355 43.21 25.38 8.85
N HIS A 356 43.06 25.42 10.17
CA HIS A 356 44.07 25.93 11.08
C HIS A 356 45.31 25.02 11.09
N GLU A 357 45.13 23.70 11.12
CA GLU A 357 46.21 22.70 11.00
C GLU A 357 46.97 22.81 9.67
N ARG A 358 46.28 23.20 8.57
CA ARG A 358 46.89 23.45 7.26
C ARG A 358 47.56 24.83 7.14
N GLY A 359 47.41 25.71 8.13
CA GLY A 359 47.94 27.08 8.11
C GLY A 359 47.16 28.05 7.23
N ASP A 360 45.94 27.70 6.82
CA ASP A 360 45.11 28.51 5.93
C ASP A 360 44.32 29.58 6.69
N GLN A 361 44.02 30.69 6.02
CA GLN A 361 43.16 31.74 6.58
C GLN A 361 41.71 31.27 6.67
N LEU A 362 41.11 31.45 7.86
CA LEU A 362 39.70 31.16 8.16
C LEU A 362 38.77 32.19 7.51
N ARG A 363 38.65 32.16 6.18
CA ARG A 363 37.68 32.96 5.43
C ARG A 363 36.35 32.20 5.35
N VAL A 364 35.23 32.92 5.40
CA VAL A 364 33.88 32.33 5.33
C VAL A 364 33.72 31.41 4.11
N GLY A 365 34.29 31.79 2.97
CA GLY A 365 34.20 31.01 1.73
C GLY A 365 35.01 29.70 1.75
N THR A 366 36.18 29.68 2.38
CA THR A 366 37.02 28.46 2.47
C THR A 366 36.43 27.48 3.47
N VAL A 367 35.99 27.97 4.64
CA VAL A 367 35.31 27.14 5.65
C VAL A 367 34.00 26.55 5.12
N ALA A 368 33.21 27.33 4.36
CA ALA A 368 31.97 26.84 3.75
C ALA A 368 32.22 25.65 2.81
N LYS A 369 33.26 25.74 1.97
CA LYS A 369 33.66 24.66 1.06
C LYS A 369 34.09 23.40 1.83
N GLU A 370 34.94 23.55 2.84
CA GLU A 370 35.46 22.41 3.62
C GLU A 370 34.36 21.76 4.50
N ALA A 371 33.45 22.56 5.07
CA ALA A 371 32.35 22.05 5.91
C ALA A 371 31.17 21.49 5.10
N GLY A 372 31.14 21.68 3.77
CA GLY A 372 30.03 21.27 2.91
C GLY A 372 28.73 22.02 3.18
N VAL A 373 28.80 23.30 3.56
CA VAL A 373 27.65 24.18 3.82
C VAL A 373 27.73 25.45 2.99
N THR A 374 26.60 26.11 2.76
CA THR A 374 26.56 27.33 1.95
C THR A 374 27.25 28.50 2.64
N ARG A 375 27.84 29.42 1.85
CA ARG A 375 28.52 30.62 2.36
C ARG A 375 27.61 31.45 3.27
N GLN A 376 26.32 31.56 2.94
CA GLN A 376 25.34 32.32 3.74
C GLN A 376 25.10 31.66 5.11
N THR A 377 24.97 30.33 5.15
CA THR A 377 24.86 29.59 6.42
C THR A 377 26.11 29.82 7.25
N THR A 378 27.31 29.61 6.70
CA THR A 378 28.57 29.82 7.42
C THR A 378 28.73 31.26 7.93
N ALA A 379 28.25 32.27 7.19
CA ALA A 379 28.25 33.67 7.61
C ALA A 379 27.35 33.96 8.81
N ASN A 380 26.29 33.16 9.03
CA ASN A 380 25.43 33.28 10.20
C ASN A 380 26.07 32.69 11.47
N TYR A 381 27.06 31.80 11.33
CA TYR A 381 27.78 31.15 12.43
C TYR A 381 29.16 31.76 12.70
N LYS A 382 29.31 33.09 12.53
CA LYS A 382 30.59 33.80 12.76
C LYS A 382 31.12 33.64 14.19
N HIS A 383 30.26 33.50 15.19
CA HIS A 383 30.67 33.29 16.59
C HIS A 383 31.57 32.06 16.75
N VAL A 384 31.31 31.00 15.97
CA VAL A 384 32.12 29.77 15.98
C VAL A 384 33.56 30.02 15.53
N PHE A 385 33.80 31.00 14.65
CA PHE A 385 35.13 31.36 14.19
C PHE A 385 35.92 32.05 15.31
N HIS A 386 35.27 32.95 16.04
CA HIS A 386 35.85 33.63 17.18
C HIS A 386 36.18 32.65 18.31
N GLU A 387 35.29 31.69 18.59
CA GLU A 387 35.54 30.61 19.57
C GLU A 387 36.79 29.81 19.23
N VAL A 388 36.93 29.36 17.97
CA VAL A 388 38.07 28.55 17.54
C VAL A 388 39.37 29.35 17.56
N THR A 389 39.33 30.62 17.13
CA THR A 389 40.51 31.49 17.13
C THR A 389 40.98 31.82 18.54
N ALA A 390 40.05 32.10 19.46
CA ALA A 390 40.35 32.35 20.87
C ALA A 390 40.93 31.11 21.57
N ALA A 391 40.41 29.91 21.25
CA ALA A 391 40.95 28.66 21.78
C ALA A 391 42.38 28.38 21.31
N SER A 392 42.73 28.75 20.07
CA SER A 392 44.11 28.63 19.56
C SER A 392 45.07 29.64 20.20
N SER A 393 44.64 30.88 20.49
CA SER A 393 45.52 31.90 21.10
C SER A 393 45.94 31.57 22.53
N VAL A 394 45.11 30.82 23.29
CA VAL A 394 45.43 30.41 24.67
C VAL A 394 46.50 29.31 24.72
N ILE A 395 46.67 28.54 23.64
CA ILE A 395 47.69 27.47 23.55
C ILE A 395 49.07 28.04 23.13
N ALA A 396 49.12 29.29 22.65
CA ALA A 396 50.30 29.90 22.06
C ALA A 396 51.09 30.86 22.98
N GLU A 397 50.87 30.85 24.31
CA GLU A 397 51.73 31.56 25.27
C GLU A 397 52.98 30.70 25.60
N PRO A 398 54.21 31.14 25.26
CA PRO A 398 55.39 30.27 25.35
C PRO A 398 56.08 30.33 26.72
N LEU A 399 56.46 29.15 27.21
CA LEU A 399 57.53 28.93 28.19
C LEU A 399 58.76 29.76 27.82
N ARG A 400 59.04 30.79 28.62
CA ARG A 400 60.27 31.59 28.55
C ARG A 400 61.42 30.75 29.07
N SER A 401 62.40 30.52 28.19
CA SER A 401 63.64 29.79 28.41
C SER A 401 64.50 30.41 29.51
N GLU A 402 64.81 29.66 30.56
CA GLU A 402 66.04 29.83 31.32
C GLU A 402 67.02 28.75 30.88
N ALA A 403 67.86 29.09 29.90
CA ALA A 403 69.08 28.36 29.61
C ALA A 403 70.22 29.05 30.39
N ARG A 404 70.77 28.35 31.38
CA ARG A 404 72.09 28.67 31.94
C ARG A 404 72.92 27.38 31.99
N ALA A 405 74.11 27.48 31.41
CA ALA A 405 74.97 26.38 31.01
C ALA A 405 75.98 25.94 32.10
N LEU A 406 76.58 24.76 31.83
CA LEU A 406 77.84 24.17 32.34
C LEU A 406 77.73 23.52 33.74
N GLU A 407 78.26 22.34 34.02
CA GLU A 407 79.56 21.78 33.60
C GLU A 407 79.66 20.24 33.80
N ILE A 408 80.82 19.69 33.43
CA ILE A 408 81.16 18.28 33.12
C ILE A 408 81.72 17.51 34.35
N ASP A 409 81.48 16.19 34.40
CA ASP A 409 82.36 15.04 34.75
C ASP A 409 81.57 13.94 35.49
N ASN A 410 81.37 12.70 35.00
CA ASN A 410 82.24 11.58 34.59
C ASN A 410 82.43 10.53 35.71
N GLN A 411 82.45 9.25 35.30
CA GLN A 411 82.54 7.98 36.06
C GLN A 411 81.19 7.43 36.58
N GLY A 412 80.75 6.19 36.35
CA GLY A 412 81.29 4.99 35.72
C GLY A 412 80.55 3.75 36.29
N SER A 413 80.43 2.69 35.48
CA SER A 413 80.16 1.28 35.87
C SER A 413 78.74 0.66 35.68
N LEU A 414 78.64 -0.08 34.56
CA LEU A 414 78.37 -1.52 34.40
C LEU A 414 77.09 -2.23 34.98
N VAL A 415 76.15 -2.50 34.04
CA VAL A 415 75.51 -3.81 33.67
C VAL A 415 74.41 -4.47 34.54
N LYS A 416 73.24 -4.64 33.87
CA LYS A 416 72.22 -5.73 33.79
C LYS A 416 72.03 -6.64 35.03
N SER A 417 70.84 -7.02 35.49
CA SER A 417 69.58 -7.36 34.79
C SER A 417 68.47 -7.66 35.83
N ARG A 418 67.22 -7.27 35.56
CA ARG A 418 65.97 -8.07 35.72
C ARG A 418 64.75 -7.16 35.64
N SER A 419 63.86 -7.41 34.68
CA SER A 419 62.41 -7.33 34.92
C SER A 419 61.63 -8.04 33.81
N VAL A 420 60.89 -9.06 34.25
CA VAL A 420 59.76 -9.67 33.54
C VAL A 420 58.51 -9.17 34.26
N ALA A 421 57.57 -8.58 33.54
CA ALA A 421 56.13 -8.86 33.65
C ALA A 421 55.34 -7.87 32.78
N ARG A 422 54.66 -8.45 31.78
CA ARG A 422 53.67 -7.82 30.90
C ARG A 422 52.34 -7.74 31.65
N TRP A 423 51.77 -6.55 31.82
CA TRP A 423 50.39 -6.37 32.30
C TRP A 423 49.54 -5.68 31.24
N SER A 424 48.47 -6.38 30.85
CA SER A 424 47.28 -5.85 30.19
C SER A 424 46.37 -5.21 31.25
N GLY A 425 45.64 -4.16 30.87
CA GLY A 425 44.59 -3.60 31.71
C GLY A 425 43.76 -2.55 30.99
N SER A 426 42.63 -2.98 30.43
CA SER A 426 41.45 -2.16 30.18
C SER A 426 40.76 -1.86 31.51
N ASN A 427 40.23 -0.65 31.71
CA ASN A 427 39.15 -0.43 32.68
C ASN A 427 38.22 0.70 32.21
N CYS A 428 36.97 0.31 31.98
CA CYS A 428 35.81 1.17 31.80
C CYS A 428 35.06 1.18 33.14
N CYS A 429 34.67 2.37 33.59
CA CYS A 429 34.14 2.64 34.92
C CYS A 429 32.69 2.16 35.08
N HIS A 430 32.45 1.35 36.12
CA HIS A 430 31.14 1.13 36.75
C HIS A 430 30.89 2.21 37.81
N PHE A 431 29.63 2.63 37.94
CA PHE A 431 29.16 3.49 39.02
C PHE A 431 28.19 2.68 39.88
N GLU A 432 28.55 2.47 41.15
CA GLU A 432 27.77 1.77 42.17
C GLU A 432 26.68 2.68 42.74
N GLY A 433 25.52 2.10 43.04
CA GLY A 433 24.41 2.76 43.75
C GLY A 433 24.30 2.25 45.19
N GLU A 434 24.14 3.17 46.12
CA GLU A 434 23.97 2.95 47.56
C GLU A 434 22.54 2.45 47.93
N HIS A 435 22.45 1.50 48.86
CA HIS A 435 21.29 1.23 49.72
C HIS A 435 21.28 2.28 50.87
N VAL A 436 20.20 2.66 51.57
CA VAL A 436 19.28 1.87 52.43
C VAL A 436 18.01 2.69 52.82
N VAL A 437 16.96 1.96 53.20
CA VAL A 437 15.83 2.24 54.16
C VAL A 437 14.48 2.59 53.56
N GLY A 438 13.52 1.68 53.80
CA GLY A 438 12.18 1.69 53.22
C GLY A 438 11.08 2.38 54.02
N ARG A 439 9.90 2.41 53.39
CA ARG A 439 8.59 2.48 54.06
C ARG A 439 7.62 1.52 53.39
N ASN A 440 6.87 0.86 54.26
CA ASN A 440 5.98 -0.25 54.05
C ASN A 440 4.56 0.30 53.87
N VAL A 441 3.87 0.02 52.76
CA VAL A 441 2.39 0.14 52.69
C VAL A 441 1.83 -1.02 51.87
N LYS A 442 0.83 -1.67 52.47
CA LYS A 442 0.20 -2.94 52.15
C LYS A 442 -0.67 -2.83 50.89
N HIS A 443 -0.59 -3.82 50.00
CA HIS A 443 -1.68 -4.12 49.06
C HIS A 443 -2.17 -5.55 49.25
N ALA A 444 -3.47 -5.64 49.51
CA ALA A 444 -4.21 -6.84 49.85
C ALA A 444 -4.33 -7.81 48.67
N ALA A 445 -4.16 -9.09 48.95
CA ALA A 445 -4.55 -10.18 48.07
C ALA A 445 -6.08 -10.35 48.15
N HIS A 446 -6.79 -10.06 47.07
CA HIS A 446 -8.15 -10.57 46.88
C HIS A 446 -8.06 -11.90 46.13
N GLN A 447 -8.16 -12.98 46.91
CA GLN A 447 -8.55 -14.29 46.41
C GLN A 447 -10.01 -14.23 45.95
N ILE A 448 -10.29 -14.67 44.72
CA ILE A 448 -11.64 -15.07 44.32
C ILE A 448 -11.62 -16.56 44.07
N THR A 449 -12.38 -17.24 44.92
CA THR A 449 -12.53 -18.68 45.11
C THR A 449 -13.27 -19.31 43.94
N ALA A 450 -12.73 -20.43 43.43
CA ALA A 450 -13.45 -21.33 42.54
C ALA A 450 -14.59 -22.02 43.30
N ARG A 451 -15.81 -22.01 42.73
CA ARG A 451 -16.92 -22.84 43.21
C ARG A 451 -16.84 -24.22 42.58
N ASN A 452 -16.72 -25.24 43.43
CA ASN A 452 -16.90 -26.64 43.08
C ASN A 452 -18.35 -26.93 42.65
N PRO A 453 -18.58 -27.86 41.70
CA PRO A 453 -19.90 -28.34 41.34
C PRO A 453 -20.42 -29.38 42.36
N VAL A 454 -21.70 -29.27 42.72
CA VAL A 454 -22.45 -30.29 43.48
C VAL A 454 -23.03 -31.32 42.51
N PRO A 455 -22.97 -32.63 42.81
CA PRO A 455 -23.48 -33.68 41.94
C PRO A 455 -24.95 -33.99 42.23
N LEU A 456 -25.75 -34.25 41.20
CA LEU A 456 -27.04 -34.94 41.32
C LEU A 456 -27.18 -35.94 40.16
N ASN A 457 -27.23 -37.22 40.55
CA ASN A 457 -27.63 -38.39 39.75
C ASN A 457 -28.98 -38.17 39.05
N PHE A 458 -29.18 -38.75 37.86
CA PHE A 458 -30.37 -39.56 37.57
C PHE A 458 -30.23 -40.36 36.25
N LYS A 459 -30.10 -41.69 36.42
CA LYS A 459 -30.62 -42.84 35.67
C LYS A 459 -30.41 -43.00 34.15
N ASP A 460 -29.69 -44.08 33.85
CA ASP A 460 -29.88 -45.00 32.72
C ASP A 460 -31.34 -45.29 32.39
N SER A 461 -31.67 -45.26 31.10
CA SER A 461 -32.54 -46.26 30.49
C SER A 461 -32.19 -46.40 29.00
N ARG A 462 -31.64 -47.57 28.67
CA ARG A 462 -31.62 -48.15 27.33
C ARG A 462 -33.05 -48.53 26.94
N VAL A 463 -33.47 -48.21 25.73
CA VAL A 463 -34.40 -49.04 24.93
C VAL A 463 -33.98 -48.88 23.47
N ASP A 464 -33.43 -49.95 22.90
CA ASP A 464 -33.50 -50.25 21.46
C ASP A 464 -34.95 -50.56 21.12
N ASP A 465 -35.49 -49.98 20.05
CA ASP A 465 -36.05 -50.75 18.93
C ASP A 465 -36.54 -49.82 17.80
N SER A 466 -36.14 -50.19 16.59
CA SER A 466 -36.63 -49.74 15.27
C SER A 466 -38.11 -50.12 15.06
N PRO A 467 -38.86 -49.58 14.07
CA PRO A 467 -38.43 -49.07 12.76
C PRO A 467 -38.64 -47.58 12.45
#